data_AF-A0A6N8HYX2-F1
#
_entry.id   AF-A0A6N8HYX2-F1
#
_cell.length_a   1.000
_cell.length_b   1.000
_cell.length_c   1.000
_cell.angle_alpha   90.00
_cell.angle_beta   90.00
_cell.angle_gamma   90.00
#
_symmetry.space_group_name_H-M   'P 1'
#
loop_
_entity.id
_entity.type
_entity.pdbx_description
1 polymer ?
#
loop_
_entity_poly.entity_id
_entity_poly.type
_entity_poly.pdbx_seq_one_letter_code
_entity_poly.pdbx_strand_id
1 'polypeptide(L)'
;MSSFLKTVGLLTLPASVVLLFFMTGNLNFFSVLCVFLLITLGLALVELGDLMERVSALESRLDPPPEKPEEDDIQKVVCPNCHKKYDLDSPKCPYCGTKNELW
;
A
#
# COMPACT_ATOMS: atom_id res chain seq x y z
N MET A 1 -3.06 9.55 6.78
CA MET A 1 -1.81 10.01 7.45
C MET A 1 -1.21 11.24 6.75
N SER A 2 -1.30 11.33 5.41
CA SER A 2 -0.92 12.50 4.59
C SER A 2 -1.62 13.82 4.98
N SER A 3 -2.91 13.76 5.35
CA SER A 3 -3.69 14.92 5.77
C SER A 3 -3.18 15.58 7.05
N PHE A 4 -2.59 14.81 7.98
CA PHE A 4 -1.99 15.34 9.20
C PHE A 4 -0.75 16.19 8.91
N LEU A 5 0.13 15.72 8.03
CA LEU A 5 1.35 16.46 7.64
C LEU A 5 1.03 17.78 6.93
N LYS A 6 0.05 17.75 6.00
CA LYS A 6 -0.45 18.97 5.34
C LYS A 6 -1.05 19.96 6.34
N THR A 7 -1.85 19.48 7.29
CA THR A 7 -2.49 20.32 8.32
C THR A 7 -1.47 20.92 9.28
N VAL A 8 -0.50 20.14 9.74
CA VAL A 8 0.57 20.61 10.62
C VAL A 8 1.45 21.62 9.89
N GLY A 9 1.89 21.34 8.67
CA GLY A 9 2.67 22.27 7.85
C GLY A 9 1.95 23.60 7.62
N LEU A 10 0.66 23.55 7.25
CA LEU A 10 -0.17 24.74 7.06
C LEU A 10 -0.38 25.54 8.35
N LEU A 11 -0.50 24.89 9.51
CA LEU A 11 -0.62 25.54 10.82
C LEU A 11 0.71 26.17 11.29
N THR A 12 1.84 25.60 10.87
CA THR A 12 3.18 26.06 11.24
C THR A 12 3.51 27.43 10.62
N LEU A 13 3.01 27.69 9.40
CA LEU A 13 3.19 28.95 8.69
C LEU A 13 2.59 30.17 9.44
N PRO A 14 1.29 30.23 9.79
CA PRO A 14 0.74 31.36 10.54
C PRO A 14 1.33 31.47 11.95
N ALA A 15 1.65 30.35 12.60
CA ALA A 15 2.30 30.37 13.91
C ALA A 15 3.68 31.06 13.86
N SER A 16 4.46 30.81 12.80
CA SER A 16 5.76 31.45 12.60
C SER A 16 5.65 32.97 12.34
N VAL A 17 4.61 33.41 11.63
CA VAL A 17 4.31 34.83 11.40
C VAL A 17 3.88 35.53 12.68
N VAL A 18 3.04 34.88 13.50
CA VAL A 18 2.62 35.40 14.81
C VAL A 18 3.83 35.55 15.75
N LEU A 19 4.71 34.55 15.79
CA LEU A 19 5.96 34.61 16.55
C LEU A 19 6.84 35.80 16.14
N LEU A 20 6.94 36.08 14.84
CA LEU A 20 7.70 37.23 14.33
C LEU A 20 7.10 38.56 14.81
N PHE A 21 5.76 38.66 14.86
CA PHE A 21 5.05 39.86 15.32
C PHE A 21 5.26 40.12 16.81
N PHE A 22 5.27 39.07 17.64
CA PHE A 22 5.54 39.18 19.08
C PHE A 22 7.00 39.57 19.41
N MET A 23 7.95 39.23 18.54
CA MET A 23 9.38 39.49 18.73
C MET A 23 9.82 40.90 18.30
N THR A 24 8.90 41.77 17.87
CA THR A 24 9.18 43.12 17.35
C THR A 24 9.91 44.05 18.34
N GLY A 25 9.81 43.80 19.66
CA GLY A 25 10.51 44.57 20.69
C GLY A 25 11.98 44.19 20.91
N ASN A 26 12.45 43.03 20.42
CA ASN A 26 13.81 42.53 20.61
C ASN A 26 14.24 41.65 19.41
N LEU A 27 14.39 42.29 18.25
CA LEU A 27 14.77 41.64 16.99
C LEU A 27 16.27 41.29 16.99
N ASN A 28 16.60 40.09 17.44
CA ASN A 28 17.93 39.51 17.32
C ASN A 28 18.06 38.73 16.01
N PHE A 29 19.27 38.69 15.43
CA PHE A 29 19.55 37.88 14.24
C PHE A 29 19.08 36.42 14.39
N PHE A 30 19.27 35.86 15.58
CA PHE A 30 18.88 34.48 15.88
C PHE A 30 17.36 34.26 15.84
N SER A 31 16.55 35.24 16.24
CA SER A 31 15.08 35.10 16.18
C SER A 31 14.57 35.12 14.74
N VAL A 32 15.16 35.96 13.89
CA VAL A 32 14.85 35.99 12.45
C VAL A 32 15.22 34.67 11.78
N LEU A 33 16.43 34.15 12.04
CA LEU A 33 16.88 32.86 11.51
C LEU A 33 15.98 31.72 11.95
N CYS A 34 15.55 31.71 13.21
CA CYS A 34 14.63 30.71 13.74
C CYS A 34 13.28 30.73 13.02
N VAL A 35 12.68 31.91 12.80
CA VAL A 35 11.42 32.03 12.06
C VAL A 35 11.57 31.53 10.62
N PHE A 36 12.67 31.88 9.95
CA PHE A 36 12.95 31.38 8.60
C PHE A 36 13.04 29.85 8.56
N LEU A 37 13.73 29.23 9.52
CA LEU A 37 13.82 27.77 9.62
C LEU A 37 12.46 27.12 9.88
N LEU A 38 11.61 27.73 10.70
CA LEU A 38 10.25 27.23 10.94
C LEU A 38 9.38 27.30 9.69
N ILE A 39 9.50 28.37 8.90
CA ILE A 39 8.79 28.53 7.63
C ILE A 39 9.25 27.46 6.62
N THR A 40 10.57 27.30 6.44
CA THR A 40 11.10 26.29 5.50
C THR A 40 10.74 24.88 5.93
N LEU A 41 10.76 24.58 7.23
CA LEU A 41 10.30 23.31 7.77
C LEU A 41 8.80 23.10 7.52
N GLY A 42 7.97 24.12 7.73
CA GLY A 42 6.53 24.08 7.45
C GLY A 42 6.23 23.76 5.99
N LEU A 43 6.91 24.43 5.06
CA LEU A 43 6.80 24.14 3.62
C LEU A 43 7.24 22.70 3.28
N ALA A 44 8.37 22.25 3.84
CA ALA A 44 8.86 20.89 3.62
C ALA A 44 7.85 19.83 4.09
N LEU A 45 7.17 20.05 5.21
CA LEU A 45 6.12 19.14 5.70
C LEU A 45 4.91 19.08 4.77
N VAL A 46 4.55 20.18 4.10
CA VAL A 46 3.46 20.20 3.11
C VAL A 46 3.83 19.36 1.89
N GLU A 47 5.03 19.54 1.34
CA GLU A 47 5.54 18.77 0.20
C GLU A 47 5.62 17.26 0.51
N LEU A 48 6.12 16.89 1.69
CA LEU A 48 6.15 15.50 2.16
C LEU A 48 4.74 14.89 2.26
N GLY A 49 3.76 15.70 2.68
CA GLY A 49 2.35 15.29 2.71
C GLY A 49 1.80 14.98 1.33
N ASP A 50 2.15 15.75 0.29
CA ASP A 50 1.69 15.49 -1.08
C ASP A 50 2.36 14.26 -1.71
N LEU A 51 3.67 14.08 -1.45
CA LEU A 51 4.40 12.87 -1.84
C LEU A 51 3.78 11.61 -1.25
N MET A 52 3.42 11.61 0.04
CA MET A 52 2.81 10.44 0.69
C MET A 52 1.47 10.05 0.04
N GLU A 53 0.66 11.02 -0.36
CA GLU A 53 -0.60 10.78 -1.04
C GLU A 53 -0.39 10.09 -2.40
N ARG A 54 0.60 10.55 -3.17
CA ARG A 54 0.97 9.93 -4.45
C ARG A 54 1.51 8.52 -4.28
N VAL A 55 2.31 8.28 -3.24
CA VAL A 55 2.84 6.95 -2.92
C VAL A 55 1.71 5.98 -2.55
N SER A 56 0.77 6.39 -1.71
CA SER A 56 -0.38 5.56 -1.31
C SER A 56 -1.26 5.19 -2.52
N ALA A 57 -1.45 6.12 -3.46
CA ALA A 57 -2.14 5.83 -4.72
C ALA A 57 -1.38 4.80 -5.58
N LEU A 58 -0.05 4.79 -5.53
CA LEU A 58 0.78 3.82 -6.24
C LEU A 58 0.75 2.45 -5.57
N GLU A 59 0.83 2.40 -4.24
CA GLU A 59 0.76 1.18 -3.43
C GLU A 59 -0.55 0.42 -3.70
N SER A 60 -1.68 1.12 -3.74
CA SER A 60 -2.98 0.50 -4.05
C SER A 60 -3.06 -0.17 -5.42
N ARG A 61 -2.23 0.24 -6.39
CA ARG A 61 -2.15 -0.38 -7.71
C ARG A 61 -1.23 -1.60 -7.73
N LEU A 62 -0.29 -1.65 -6.80
CA LEU A 62 0.74 -2.67 -6.75
C LEU A 62 0.36 -3.83 -5.83
N ASP A 63 -0.63 -3.66 -4.95
CA ASP A 63 -1.18 -4.74 -4.12
C ASP A 63 -1.73 -5.84 -5.05
N PRO A 64 -1.04 -6.98 -5.17
CA PRO A 64 -1.56 -8.08 -5.97
C PRO A 64 -2.86 -8.55 -5.31
N PRO A 65 -3.85 -9.03 -6.11
CA PRO A 65 -5.05 -9.63 -5.53
C PRO A 65 -4.61 -10.70 -4.51
N PRO A 66 -5.30 -10.83 -3.37
CA PRO A 66 -4.94 -11.80 -2.35
C PRO A 66 -4.77 -13.15 -3.04
N GLU A 67 -3.56 -13.68 -2.97
CA GLU A 67 -3.19 -14.99 -3.49
C GLU A 67 -4.14 -15.97 -2.80
N LYS A 68 -5.20 -16.36 -3.52
CA LYS A 68 -6.01 -17.49 -3.11
C LYS A 68 -5.01 -18.64 -2.98
N PRO A 69 -5.04 -19.43 -1.89
CA PRO A 69 -4.27 -20.65 -1.87
C PRO A 69 -4.63 -21.38 -3.16
N GLU A 70 -3.66 -21.52 -4.06
CA GLU A 70 -3.78 -22.40 -5.20
C GLU A 70 -4.01 -23.76 -4.56
N GLU A 71 -5.27 -24.19 -4.48
CA GLU A 71 -5.58 -25.59 -4.26
C GLU A 71 -4.86 -26.30 -5.38
N ASP A 72 -3.79 -27.00 -5.02
CA ASP A 72 -2.98 -27.85 -5.89
C ASP A 72 -3.90 -28.47 -6.94
N ASP A 73 -3.78 -28.01 -8.19
CA ASP A 73 -4.59 -28.49 -9.30
C ASP A 73 -4.06 -29.89 -9.69
N ILE A 74 -4.29 -30.86 -8.81
CA ILE A 74 -4.10 -32.28 -9.08
C ILE A 74 -4.96 -32.54 -10.31
N GLN A 75 -4.32 -32.76 -11.46
CA GLN A 75 -5.00 -32.92 -12.75
C GLN A 75 -6.12 -33.96 -12.63
N LYS A 76 -7.38 -33.49 -12.67
CA LYS A 76 -8.55 -34.36 -12.61
C LYS A 76 -8.86 -34.87 -14.01
N VAL A 77 -8.84 -36.18 -14.18
CA VAL A 77 -9.20 -36.83 -15.45
C VAL A 77 -10.65 -37.27 -15.46
N VAL A 78 -11.26 -37.21 -16.65
CA VAL A 78 -12.63 -37.70 -16.88
C VAL A 78 -12.55 -39.17 -17.33
N CYS A 79 -13.24 -40.07 -16.64
CA CYS A 79 -13.31 -41.47 -17.06
C CYS A 79 -14.09 -41.59 -18.38
N PRO A 80 -13.57 -42.26 -19.43
CA PRO A 80 -14.30 -42.45 -20.69
C PRO A 80 -15.53 -43.36 -20.54
N ASN A 81 -15.57 -44.21 -19.51
CA ASN A 81 -16.67 -45.16 -19.31
C ASN A 81 -17.80 -44.56 -18.45
N CYS A 82 -17.48 -44.04 -17.26
CA CYS A 82 -18.50 -43.52 -16.34
C CYS A 82 -18.65 -41.98 -16.36
N HIS A 83 -17.83 -41.28 -17.14
CA HIS A 83 -17.83 -39.82 -17.29
C HIS A 83 -17.63 -39.02 -15.99
N LYS A 84 -17.26 -39.70 -14.89
CA LYS A 84 -16.93 -39.07 -13.63
C LYS A 84 -15.49 -38.56 -13.63
N LYS A 85 -15.27 -37.42 -12.97
CA LYS A 85 -13.96 -36.82 -12.75
C LYS A 85 -13.32 -37.43 -11.49
N TYR A 86 -12.05 -37.77 -11.56
CA TYR A 86 -11.27 -38.30 -10.45
C TYR A 86 -9.79 -37.96 -10.64
N ASP A 87 -9.01 -38.09 -9.57
CA ASP A 87 -7.59 -37.72 -9.57
C ASP A 87 -6.76 -38.71 -10.41
N LEU A 88 -5.82 -38.19 -11.21
CA LEU A 88 -4.99 -38.97 -12.15
C LEU A 88 -4.15 -40.08 -11.48
N ASP A 89 -3.83 -39.93 -10.20
CA ASP A 89 -2.99 -40.87 -9.44
C ASP A 89 -3.64 -42.25 -9.21
N SER A 90 -4.93 -42.40 -9.54
CA SER A 90 -5.60 -43.69 -9.43
C SER A 90 -5.38 -44.54 -10.70
N PRO A 91 -4.74 -45.73 -10.61
CA PRO A 91 -4.48 -46.60 -11.77
C PRO A 91 -5.75 -47.20 -12.41
N LYS A 92 -6.89 -47.09 -11.71
CA LYS A 92 -8.22 -47.49 -12.16
C LYS A 92 -9.22 -46.44 -11.72
N CYS A 93 -10.27 -46.22 -12.50
CA CYS A 93 -11.35 -45.34 -12.09
C CYS A 93 -12.02 -45.88 -10.81
N PRO A 94 -12.08 -45.10 -9.71
CA PRO A 94 -12.63 -45.55 -8.43
C PRO A 94 -14.14 -45.79 -8.48
N TYR A 95 -14.83 -45.29 -9.50
CA TYR A 95 -16.29 -45.38 -9.61
C TYR A 95 -16.78 -46.54 -10.47
N CYS A 96 -16.02 -46.96 -11.48
CA CYS A 96 -16.43 -48.03 -12.40
C CYS A 96 -15.40 -49.15 -12.56
N GLY A 97 -14.20 -49.03 -11.95
CA GLY A 97 -13.16 -50.04 -12.00
C GLY A 97 -12.46 -50.19 -13.36
N THR A 98 -12.83 -49.38 -14.36
CA THR A 98 -12.18 -49.37 -15.68
C THR A 98 -10.71 -48.95 -15.52
N LYS A 99 -9.81 -49.68 -16.19
CA LYS A 99 -8.38 -49.35 -16.24
C LYS A 99 -8.18 -48.07 -17.02
N ASN A 100 -7.26 -47.23 -16.56
CA ASN A 100 -6.88 -46.04 -17.31
C ASN A 100 -5.96 -46.46 -18.45
N GLU A 101 -6.40 -46.33 -19.69
CA GLU A 101 -5.63 -46.71 -20.89
C GLU A 101 -4.50 -45.72 -21.24
N LEU A 102 -4.14 -44.83 -20.32
CA LEU A 102 -3.08 -43.84 -20.51
C LEU A 102 -1.67 -44.35 -20.11
N TRP A 103 -1.51 -45.67 -19.94
CA TRP A 103 -0.23 -46.33 -19.64
C TRP A 103 -0.06 -47.58 -20.51
#